data_AF-A0A519X4H6-F1
#
_entry.id   AF-A0A519X4H6-F1
#
_cell.length_a   1.000
_cell.length_b   1.000
_cell.length_c   1.000
_cell.angle_alpha   90.00
_cell.angle_beta   90.00
_cell.angle_gamma   90.00
#
_symmetry.space_group_name_H-M   'P 1'
#
loop_
_entity.id
_entity.type
_entity.pdbx_description
1 polymer ?
#
loop_
_entity_poly.entity_id
_entity_poly.type
_entity_poly.pdbx_seq_one_letter_code
_entity_poly.pdbx_strand_id
1 'polypeptide(L)'
;MSYTYKTEKEPVIAKKKVVFKLGNYTSELDNFRDTAIKALGLMSKVFSSKEFKDSLDKYDFPCSNAWFKENICKTPKNIIVYKCDSAANVVHGSTVYEDMLMEKNVTLDLNIIHPKGKTNSYGYSAACVYKINTYSWWLKNDRKQPLSEEYAIHLAHEYCHIVGYYHSSYHKIEKDVSYRMGGIVRNILWRWSQERVKI
;
A
#
# COMPACT_ATOMS: atom_id res chain seq x y z
N MET A 1 -3.41 10.42 -55.91
CA MET A 1 -3.28 9.43 -54.82
C MET A 1 -3.27 10.20 -53.51
N SER A 2 -4.28 10.00 -52.65
CA SER A 2 -4.39 10.66 -51.34
C SER A 2 -4.01 9.64 -50.27
N TYR A 3 -2.99 9.94 -49.47
CA TYR A 3 -2.59 9.11 -48.34
C TYR A 3 -3.31 9.62 -47.10
N THR A 4 -4.38 8.93 -46.72
CA THR A 4 -5.06 9.16 -45.45
C THR A 4 -4.25 8.50 -44.33
N TYR A 5 -3.56 9.30 -43.53
CA TYR A 5 -2.95 8.82 -42.29
C TYR A 5 -4.07 8.41 -41.32
N LYS A 6 -4.21 7.11 -41.08
CA LYS A 6 -4.98 6.60 -39.95
C LYS A 6 -4.19 6.90 -38.69
N THR A 7 -4.71 7.82 -37.87
CA THR A 7 -4.29 7.95 -36.47
C THR A 7 -4.74 6.70 -35.73
N GLU A 8 -3.80 5.80 -35.47
CA GLU A 8 -3.98 4.74 -34.48
C GLU A 8 -4.24 5.43 -33.13
N LYS A 9 -5.49 5.36 -32.66
CA LYS A 9 -5.80 5.67 -31.27
C LYS A 9 -5.08 4.63 -30.42
N GLU A 10 -4.08 5.07 -29.67
CA GLU A 10 -3.52 4.29 -28.57
C GLU A 10 -4.68 3.70 -27.75
N PRO A 11 -4.65 2.40 -27.42
CA PRO A 11 -5.69 1.81 -26.60
C PRO A 11 -5.70 2.54 -25.27
N VAL A 12 -6.85 3.13 -24.91
CA VAL A 12 -7.09 3.68 -23.57
C VAL A 12 -7.05 2.50 -22.61
N ILE A 13 -5.86 2.19 -22.08
CA ILE A 13 -5.70 1.20 -21.03
C ILE A 13 -6.50 1.73 -19.85
N ALA A 14 -7.66 1.13 -19.60
CA ALA A 14 -8.50 1.48 -18.47
C ALA A 14 -7.64 1.38 -17.21
N LYS A 15 -7.36 2.52 -16.56
CA LYS A 15 -6.59 2.57 -15.32
C LYS A 15 -7.19 1.55 -14.35
N LYS A 16 -6.42 0.53 -13.95
CA LYS A 16 -6.81 -0.37 -12.86
C LYS A 16 -6.99 0.51 -11.63
N LYS A 17 -8.24 0.69 -11.19
CA LYS A 17 -8.60 1.46 -9.99
C LYS A 17 -8.88 0.50 -8.86
N VAL A 18 -8.23 0.73 -7.72
CA VAL A 18 -8.53 0.08 -6.45
C VAL A 18 -9.27 1.06 -5.55
N VAL A 19 -10.25 0.55 -4.81
CA VAL A 19 -10.99 1.29 -3.80
C VAL A 19 -10.85 0.59 -2.46
N PHE A 20 -10.28 1.29 -1.48
CA PHE A 20 -10.19 0.85 -0.09
C PHE A 20 -11.41 1.37 0.68
N LYS A 21 -12.05 0.47 1.42
CA LYS A 21 -13.23 0.74 2.24
C LYS A 21 -12.99 0.32 3.68
N LEU A 22 -13.67 1.01 4.59
CA LEU A 22 -13.64 0.67 6.00
C LEU A 22 -14.57 -0.53 6.25
N GLY A 23 -14.02 -1.61 6.78
CA GLY A 23 -14.76 -2.76 7.28
C GLY A 23 -15.15 -2.57 8.75
N ASN A 24 -14.92 -3.60 9.56
CA ASN A 24 -15.04 -3.49 11.01
C ASN A 24 -14.05 -2.45 11.53
N TYR A 25 -14.50 -1.63 12.47
CA TYR A 25 -13.71 -0.55 13.00
C TYR A 25 -13.84 -0.49 14.51
N THR A 26 -12.71 -0.49 15.18
CA THR A 26 -12.60 -0.27 16.62
C THR A 26 -11.47 0.70 16.89
N SER A 27 -11.69 1.65 17.79
CA SER A 27 -10.69 2.64 18.14
C SER A 27 -10.89 3.08 19.58
N GLU A 28 -9.78 3.15 20.30
CA GLU A 28 -9.73 3.77 21.62
C GLU A 28 -9.47 5.28 21.56
N LEU A 29 -9.17 5.82 20.36
CA LEU A 29 -9.11 7.26 20.13
C LEU A 29 -10.48 7.81 19.75
N ASP A 30 -10.89 8.87 20.44
CA ASP A 30 -12.12 9.61 20.13
C ASP A 30 -12.07 10.23 18.74
N ASN A 31 -13.19 10.17 18.02
CA ASN A 31 -13.40 10.80 16.71
C ASN A 31 -12.36 10.45 15.63
N PHE A 32 -11.65 9.33 15.77
CA PHE A 32 -10.62 8.92 14.81
C PHE A 32 -11.17 8.28 13.51
N ARG A 33 -12.47 7.94 13.50
CA ARG A 33 -13.11 7.23 12.37
C ARG A 33 -12.98 8.00 11.05
N ASP A 34 -13.20 9.31 11.08
CA ASP A 34 -13.10 10.14 9.88
C ASP A 34 -11.68 10.22 9.34
N THR A 35 -10.69 10.24 10.24
CA THR A 35 -9.27 10.15 9.87
C THR A 35 -8.97 8.81 9.17
N ALA A 36 -9.51 7.71 9.70
CA ALA A 36 -9.36 6.39 9.09
C ALA A 36 -10.00 6.30 7.70
N ILE A 37 -11.23 6.80 7.54
CA ILE A 37 -11.92 6.85 6.24
C ILE A 37 -11.13 7.70 5.24
N LYS A 38 -10.66 8.88 5.68
CA LYS A 38 -9.84 9.77 4.85
C LYS A 38 -8.54 9.11 4.42
N ALA A 39 -7.88 8.37 5.31
CA ALA A 39 -6.66 7.63 5.00
C ALA A 39 -6.88 6.55 3.93
N LEU A 40 -7.96 5.76 4.03
CA LEU A 40 -8.34 4.78 3.01
C LEU A 40 -8.66 5.44 1.65
N GLY A 41 -9.31 6.60 1.69
CA GLY A 41 -9.56 7.41 0.49
C GLY A 41 -8.27 7.91 -0.16
N LEU A 42 -7.27 8.33 0.64
CA LEU A 42 -5.95 8.71 0.16
C LEU A 42 -5.21 7.54 -0.47
N MET A 43 -5.20 6.36 0.18
CA MET A 43 -4.61 5.14 -0.39
C MET A 43 -5.21 4.81 -1.75
N SER A 44 -6.55 4.84 -1.87
CA SER A 44 -7.25 4.55 -3.13
C SER A 44 -6.80 5.48 -4.26
N LYS A 45 -6.64 6.77 -3.96
CA LYS A 45 -6.16 7.78 -4.91
C LYS A 45 -4.70 7.54 -5.30
N VAL A 46 -3.82 7.31 -4.32
CA VAL A 46 -2.39 7.08 -4.56
C VAL A 46 -2.20 5.83 -5.42
N PHE A 47 -2.79 4.70 -5.03
CA PHE A 47 -2.60 3.42 -5.72
C PHE A 47 -3.14 3.44 -7.16
N SER A 48 -4.19 4.23 -7.40
CA SER A 48 -4.76 4.43 -8.73
C SER A 48 -4.04 5.51 -9.57
N SER A 49 -3.00 6.16 -9.03
CA SER A 49 -2.28 7.23 -9.70
C SER A 49 -1.19 6.68 -10.64
N LYS A 50 -0.92 7.40 -11.73
CA LYS A 50 0.21 7.08 -12.62
C LYS A 50 1.54 7.23 -11.88
N GLU A 51 1.64 8.26 -11.06
CA GLU A 51 2.83 8.58 -10.26
C GLU A 51 3.25 7.43 -9.32
N PHE A 52 2.28 6.71 -8.77
CA PHE A 52 2.54 5.53 -7.95
C PHE A 52 3.13 4.37 -8.76
N LYS A 53 2.51 4.04 -9.91
CA LYS A 53 3.04 3.04 -10.85
C LYS A 53 4.47 3.39 -11.27
N ASP A 54 4.66 4.61 -11.75
CA ASP A 54 5.96 5.10 -12.23
C ASP A 54 7.02 5.13 -11.12
N SER A 55 6.60 5.30 -9.85
CA SER A 55 7.51 5.25 -8.72
C SER A 55 7.92 3.82 -8.37
N LEU A 56 6.98 2.87 -8.38
CA LEU A 56 7.27 1.46 -8.08
C LEU A 56 8.11 0.81 -9.18
N ASP A 57 7.83 1.08 -10.44
CA ASP A 57 8.55 0.52 -11.61
C ASP A 57 10.06 0.83 -11.62
N LYS A 58 10.53 1.75 -10.77
CA LYS A 58 11.96 2.10 -10.62
C LYS A 58 12.74 1.16 -9.71
N TYR A 59 12.08 0.22 -9.06
CA TYR A 59 12.67 -0.62 -8.04
C TYR A 59 12.57 -2.10 -8.38
N ASP A 60 13.64 -2.81 -8.08
CA ASP A 60 13.66 -4.26 -7.96
C ASP A 60 14.00 -4.62 -6.52
N PHE A 61 13.34 -5.66 -6.01
CA PHE A 61 13.45 -6.10 -4.63
C PHE A 61 14.03 -7.50 -4.55
N PRO A 62 14.81 -7.85 -3.51
CA PRO A 62 15.23 -9.23 -3.30
C PRO A 62 14.04 -10.18 -3.17
N CYS A 63 14.16 -11.38 -3.74
CA CYS A 63 13.11 -12.41 -3.65
C CYS A 63 12.72 -12.80 -2.22
N SER A 64 13.62 -12.59 -1.26
CA SER A 64 13.38 -12.77 0.17
C SER A 64 12.37 -11.79 0.79
N ASN A 65 11.76 -10.88 0.02
CA ASN A 65 10.66 -10.01 0.44
C ASN A 65 9.28 -10.64 0.23
N ALA A 66 9.18 -11.68 -0.58
CA ALA A 66 7.90 -12.25 -0.99
C ALA A 66 7.66 -13.58 -0.28
N TRP A 67 6.42 -13.79 0.18
CA TRP A 67 6.02 -15.10 0.70
C TRP A 67 6.12 -16.16 -0.41
N PHE A 68 6.66 -17.31 -0.04
CA PHE A 68 6.73 -18.52 -0.87
C PHE A 68 5.75 -19.61 -0.40
N LYS A 69 4.76 -19.25 0.42
CA LYS A 69 3.86 -20.22 1.02
C LYS A 69 2.51 -20.22 0.32
N GLU A 70 2.25 -21.29 -0.42
CA GLU A 70 0.91 -21.66 -0.85
C GLU A 70 -0.02 -21.77 0.36
N ASN A 71 -1.28 -21.37 0.19
CA ASN A 71 -2.38 -21.61 1.15
C ASN A 71 -2.36 -20.85 2.49
N ILE A 72 -1.61 -19.74 2.67
CA ILE A 72 -1.73 -18.99 3.94
C ILE A 72 -3.15 -18.43 4.12
N CYS A 73 -3.76 -17.90 3.05
CA CYS A 73 -5.15 -17.47 3.05
C CYS A 73 -5.78 -17.77 1.68
N LYS A 74 -6.71 -18.74 1.60
CA LYS A 74 -7.49 -18.96 0.37
C LYS A 74 -8.59 -17.91 0.27
N THR A 75 -8.31 -16.73 -0.28
CA THR A 75 -9.40 -16.00 -0.96
C THR A 75 -9.58 -16.64 -2.35
N PRO A 76 -10.76 -16.55 -2.99
CA PRO A 76 -11.01 -17.19 -4.29
C PRO A 76 -10.06 -16.75 -5.43
N LYS A 77 -9.17 -15.78 -5.18
CA LYS A 77 -8.18 -15.25 -6.13
C LYS A 77 -6.76 -15.05 -5.55
N ASN A 78 -6.54 -15.18 -4.24
CA ASN A 78 -5.21 -14.99 -3.62
C ASN A 78 -4.49 -16.31 -3.39
N ILE A 79 -4.11 -16.97 -4.48
CA ILE A 79 -2.89 -17.76 -4.38
C ILE A 79 -1.78 -16.71 -4.39
N ILE A 80 -1.10 -16.51 -3.28
CA ILE A 80 0.16 -15.75 -3.26
C ILE A 80 1.16 -16.65 -4.00
N VAL A 81 1.15 -16.55 -5.33
CA VAL A 81 2.02 -17.28 -6.24
C VAL A 81 3.44 -16.75 -6.09
N TYR A 82 4.43 -17.55 -6.44
CA TYR A 82 5.83 -17.18 -6.55
C TYR A 82 6.00 -15.81 -7.24
N LYS A 83 6.30 -14.76 -6.46
CA LYS A 83 6.41 -13.36 -6.94
C LYS A 83 7.79 -13.01 -7.50
N CYS A 84 8.74 -13.91 -7.32
CA CYS A 84 10.13 -13.77 -7.70
C CYS A 84 10.27 -14.15 -9.18
N ASP A 85 10.93 -13.32 -9.97
CA ASP A 85 11.50 -13.74 -11.24
C ASP A 85 12.72 -14.61 -10.92
N SER A 86 12.65 -15.90 -11.24
CA SER A 86 13.72 -16.87 -10.94
C SER A 86 14.97 -16.67 -11.81
N ALA A 87 14.84 -16.08 -13.00
CA ALA A 87 15.97 -15.81 -13.89
C ALA A 87 16.74 -14.56 -13.42
N ALA A 88 16.02 -13.51 -13.01
CA ALA A 88 16.62 -12.28 -12.51
C ALA A 88 16.91 -12.31 -11.00
N ASN A 89 16.36 -13.27 -10.27
CA ASN A 89 16.42 -13.41 -8.81
C ASN A 89 15.96 -12.14 -8.06
N VAL A 90 14.91 -11.51 -8.57
CA VAL A 90 14.28 -10.31 -7.97
C VAL A 90 12.75 -10.37 -8.04
N VAL A 91 12.09 -9.58 -7.21
CA VAL A 91 10.69 -9.19 -7.37
C VAL A 91 10.69 -7.82 -8.03
N HIS A 92 10.14 -7.73 -9.24
CA HIS A 92 10.03 -6.47 -9.95
C HIS A 92 9.00 -5.53 -9.31
N GLY A 93 9.26 -4.23 -9.35
CA GLY A 93 8.31 -3.21 -8.89
C GLY A 93 6.97 -3.24 -9.63
N SER A 94 6.97 -3.65 -10.90
CA SER A 94 5.75 -3.87 -11.68
C SER A 94 4.89 -5.00 -11.10
N THR A 95 5.50 -6.11 -10.66
CA THR A 95 4.81 -7.20 -9.95
C THR A 95 4.20 -6.68 -8.64
N VAL A 96 4.95 -5.88 -7.87
CA VAL A 96 4.43 -5.25 -6.64
C VAL A 96 3.22 -4.37 -6.93
N TYR A 97 3.28 -3.56 -7.99
CA TYR A 97 2.18 -2.71 -8.41
C TYR A 97 0.94 -3.54 -8.80
N GLU A 98 1.11 -4.63 -9.54
CA GLU A 98 0.01 -5.51 -9.91
C GLU A 98 -0.64 -6.18 -8.71
N ASP A 99 0.17 -6.64 -7.75
CA ASP A 99 -0.31 -7.22 -6.49
C ASP A 99 -1.11 -6.21 -5.66
N MET A 100 -0.66 -4.96 -5.58
CA MET A 100 -1.41 -3.89 -4.88
C MET A 100 -2.78 -3.62 -5.50
N LEU A 101 -2.98 -4.00 -6.76
CA LEU A 101 -4.20 -3.75 -7.54
C LEU A 101 -4.95 -5.04 -7.90
N MET A 102 -4.57 -6.17 -7.30
CA MET A 102 -5.17 -7.46 -7.61
C MET A 102 -6.69 -7.48 -7.33
N GLU A 103 -7.11 -6.72 -6.31
CA GLU A 103 -8.50 -6.51 -5.95
C GLU A 103 -8.97 -5.10 -6.32
N LYS A 104 -10.13 -5.02 -6.99
CA LYS A 104 -10.74 -3.72 -7.31
C LYS A 104 -11.35 -3.02 -6.09
N ASN A 105 -11.86 -3.80 -5.15
CA ASN A 105 -12.46 -3.32 -3.91
C ASN A 105 -11.84 -4.07 -2.75
N VAL A 106 -11.14 -3.36 -1.88
CA VAL A 106 -10.50 -3.92 -0.69
C VAL A 106 -11.23 -3.36 0.52
N THR A 107 -11.77 -4.24 1.37
CA THR A 107 -12.36 -3.85 2.65
C THR A 107 -11.35 -4.17 3.75
N LEU A 108 -10.90 -3.15 4.48
CA LEU A 108 -9.93 -3.31 5.57
C LEU A 108 -10.62 -3.15 6.93
N ASP A 109 -10.44 -4.15 7.78
CA ASP A 109 -10.81 -4.08 9.19
C ASP A 109 -9.72 -3.31 9.94
N LEU A 110 -10.08 -2.22 10.62
CA LEU A 110 -9.11 -1.35 11.28
C LEU A 110 -9.32 -1.35 12.78
N ASN A 111 -8.25 -1.61 13.53
CA ASN A 111 -8.29 -1.66 14.98
C ASN A 111 -7.19 -0.78 15.60
N ILE A 112 -7.59 0.29 16.27
CA ILE A 112 -6.67 1.25 16.89
C ILE A 112 -6.63 0.97 18.39
N ILE A 113 -5.51 0.41 18.85
CA ILE A 113 -5.36 -0.14 20.21
C ILE A 113 -4.28 0.58 21.01
N HIS A 114 -4.48 0.74 22.32
CA HIS A 114 -3.42 1.15 23.22
C HIS A 114 -2.47 -0.03 23.43
N PRO A 115 -1.18 0.12 23.13
CA PRO A 115 -0.23 -0.91 23.53
C PRO A 115 -0.08 -0.94 25.05
N LYS A 116 0.35 -2.07 25.60
CA LYS A 116 0.87 -2.14 26.98
C LYS A 116 2.27 -1.49 27.07
N GLY A 117 2.40 -0.20 26.74
CA GLY A 117 3.66 0.57 26.74
C GLY A 117 4.15 1.04 25.36
N LYS A 118 5.27 1.78 25.30
CA LYS A 118 5.88 2.18 24.01
C LYS A 118 6.32 0.93 23.24
N THR A 119 6.00 0.86 21.94
CA THR A 119 6.38 -0.26 21.07
C THR A 119 7.43 0.17 20.06
N ASN A 120 8.27 -0.76 19.62
CA ASN A 120 9.22 -0.50 18.51
C ASN A 120 8.57 -0.57 17.13
N SER A 121 7.27 -0.92 17.05
CA SER A 121 6.47 -0.98 15.81
C SER A 121 5.28 -0.02 15.88
N TYR A 122 4.78 0.39 14.72
CA TYR A 122 3.59 1.25 14.58
C TYR A 122 2.28 0.44 14.60
N GLY A 123 2.37 -0.85 14.27
CA GLY A 123 1.22 -1.73 14.16
C GLY A 123 1.61 -3.11 13.61
N TYR A 124 0.61 -3.85 13.18
CA TYR A 124 0.75 -5.11 12.46
C TYR A 124 -0.54 -5.45 11.72
N SER A 125 -0.45 -6.30 10.70
CA SER A 125 -1.61 -6.81 9.96
C SER A 125 -1.85 -8.30 10.17
N ALA A 126 -3.10 -8.72 9.95
CA ALA A 126 -3.50 -10.12 9.86
C ALA A 126 -4.05 -10.37 8.44
N ALA A 127 -3.20 -10.96 7.58
CA ALA A 127 -3.45 -11.12 6.16
C ALA A 127 -4.79 -11.80 5.84
N CYS A 128 -5.15 -12.88 6.53
CA CYS A 128 -6.32 -13.70 6.17
C CYS A 128 -7.67 -13.06 6.47
N VAL A 129 -7.70 -12.02 7.29
CA VAL A 129 -8.92 -11.30 7.66
C VAL A 129 -8.87 -9.83 7.26
N TYR A 130 -7.86 -9.42 6.48
CA TYR A 130 -7.70 -8.05 6.00
C TYR A 130 -7.75 -7.01 7.12
N LYS A 131 -7.20 -7.40 8.28
CA LYS A 131 -7.23 -6.59 9.49
C LYS A 131 -5.89 -5.91 9.72
N ILE A 132 -5.90 -4.63 10.00
CA ILE A 132 -4.73 -3.85 10.40
C ILE A 132 -4.94 -3.34 11.81
N ASN A 133 -3.97 -3.63 12.67
CA ASN A 133 -3.92 -3.12 14.03
C ASN A 133 -2.89 -2.00 14.08
N THR A 134 -3.28 -0.86 14.61
CA THR A 134 -2.41 0.32 14.76
C THR A 134 -2.33 0.70 16.22
N TYR A 135 -1.11 0.95 16.70
CA TYR A 135 -0.93 1.37 18.07
C TYR A 135 -1.21 2.86 18.24
N SER A 136 -2.13 3.21 19.14
CA SER A 136 -2.66 4.58 19.31
C SER A 136 -1.61 5.61 19.74
N TRP A 137 -0.56 5.19 20.46
CA TRP A 137 0.55 6.10 20.86
C TRP A 137 1.25 6.74 19.65
N TRP A 138 1.30 6.04 18.52
CA TRP A 138 1.94 6.51 17.29
C TRP A 138 1.12 7.60 16.59
N LEU A 139 -0.19 7.61 16.82
CA LEU A 139 -1.15 8.55 16.25
C LEU A 139 -1.24 9.88 17.02
N LYS A 140 -0.42 10.06 18.06
CA LYS A 140 -0.39 11.29 18.85
C LYS A 140 0.38 12.38 18.07
N ASN A 141 -0.25 13.54 17.94
CA ASN A 141 0.16 14.65 17.07
C ASN A 141 1.48 15.28 17.53
N ASP A 142 2.53 15.08 16.73
CA ASP A 142 3.77 15.89 16.68
C ASP A 142 4.48 15.71 15.32
N ARG A 143 3.72 15.50 14.24
CA ARG A 143 4.25 15.16 12.92
C ARG A 143 4.03 16.26 11.90
N LYS A 144 4.95 16.34 10.92
CA LYS A 144 4.91 17.34 9.85
C LYS A 144 3.76 17.14 8.85
N GLN A 145 3.22 15.93 8.73
CA GLN A 145 2.10 15.63 7.83
C GLN A 145 0.77 15.57 8.59
N PRO A 146 -0.36 15.90 7.94
CA PRO A 146 -1.69 15.65 8.48
C PRO A 146 -1.86 14.19 8.91
N LEU A 147 -2.54 13.97 10.04
CA LEU A 147 -2.68 12.64 10.64
C LEU A 147 -3.28 11.60 9.69
N SER A 148 -4.21 11.99 8.81
CA SER A 148 -4.77 11.10 7.79
C SER A 148 -3.76 10.65 6.73
N GLU A 149 -2.77 11.49 6.42
CA GLU A 149 -1.71 11.15 5.46
C GLU A 149 -0.68 10.21 6.10
N GLU A 150 -0.27 10.48 7.35
CA GLU A 150 0.54 9.54 8.14
C GLU A 150 -0.15 8.18 8.24
N TYR A 151 -1.44 8.18 8.60
CA TYR A 151 -2.17 6.94 8.73
C TYR A 151 -2.29 6.19 7.38
N ALA A 152 -2.49 6.89 6.26
CA ALA A 152 -2.49 6.27 4.94
C ALA A 152 -1.14 5.62 4.60
N ILE A 153 -0.01 6.22 5.00
CA ILE A 153 1.33 5.66 4.81
C ILE A 153 1.48 4.34 5.60
N HIS A 154 1.04 4.34 6.86
CA HIS A 154 1.08 3.13 7.68
C HIS A 154 0.18 2.03 7.10
N LEU A 155 -1.05 2.37 6.72
CA LEU A 155 -1.97 1.40 6.12
C LEU A 155 -1.42 0.82 4.80
N ALA A 156 -0.74 1.62 3.97
CA ALA A 156 -0.11 1.13 2.75
C ALA A 156 1.06 0.17 3.02
N HIS A 157 1.87 0.45 4.05
CA HIS A 157 2.91 -0.46 4.52
C HIS A 157 2.30 -1.80 4.99
N GLU A 158 1.27 -1.74 5.84
CA GLU A 158 0.63 -2.95 6.38
C GLU A 158 -0.13 -3.73 5.32
N TYR A 159 -0.71 -3.06 4.32
CA TYR A 159 -1.37 -3.73 3.21
C TYR A 159 -0.38 -4.55 2.35
N CYS A 160 0.89 -4.14 2.25
CA CYS A 160 1.93 -4.97 1.64
C CYS A 160 2.06 -6.32 2.33
N HIS A 161 1.93 -6.36 3.65
CA HIS A 161 1.95 -7.60 4.42
C HIS A 161 0.71 -8.45 4.18
N ILE A 162 -0.46 -7.83 4.03
CA ILE A 162 -1.70 -8.53 3.67
C ILE A 162 -1.58 -9.23 2.31
N VAL A 163 -0.97 -8.57 1.31
CA VAL A 163 -0.81 -9.17 -0.02
C VAL A 163 0.38 -10.14 -0.12
N GLY A 164 1.12 -10.40 0.96
CA GLY A 164 2.18 -11.41 1.00
C GLY A 164 3.61 -10.92 0.82
N TYR A 165 3.89 -9.66 1.17
CA TYR A 165 5.27 -9.18 1.35
C TYR A 165 5.66 -9.17 2.83
N TYR A 166 6.93 -9.32 3.16
CA TYR A 166 7.38 -9.34 4.56
C TYR A 166 8.76 -8.74 4.74
N HIS A 167 9.05 -8.37 5.98
CA HIS A 167 10.36 -7.91 6.39
C HIS A 167 11.35 -9.07 6.41
N SER A 168 12.32 -9.04 5.51
CA SER A 168 13.45 -9.94 5.55
C SER A 168 14.54 -9.38 6.46
N SER A 169 15.09 -10.21 7.35
CA SER A 169 16.28 -9.86 8.13
C SER A 169 17.58 -9.90 7.30
N TYR A 170 17.53 -10.44 6.08
CA TYR A 170 18.70 -10.65 5.23
C TYR A 170 19.12 -9.42 4.41
N HIS A 171 18.32 -8.37 4.38
CA HIS A 171 18.64 -7.15 3.64
C HIS A 171 18.29 -5.89 4.41
N LYS A 172 18.89 -4.79 3.97
CA LYS A 172 18.66 -3.48 4.54
C LYS A 172 17.25 -2.97 4.23
N ILE A 173 16.78 -2.02 5.04
CA ILE A 173 15.45 -1.40 4.98
C ILE A 173 15.16 -0.80 3.60
N GLU A 174 16.16 -0.25 2.90
CA GLU A 174 15.95 0.36 1.58
C GLU A 174 15.58 -0.62 0.47
N LYS A 175 15.84 -1.92 0.68
CA LYS A 175 15.50 -3.04 -0.22
C LYS A 175 14.22 -3.77 0.21
N ASP A 176 13.53 -3.27 1.23
CA ASP A 176 12.30 -3.85 1.74
C ASP A 176 11.08 -3.28 1.00
N VAL A 177 10.20 -4.16 0.55
CA VAL A 177 9.00 -3.76 -0.22
C VAL A 177 8.07 -2.88 0.61
N SER A 178 7.76 -3.27 1.85
CA SER A 178 6.80 -2.55 2.70
C SER A 178 7.32 -1.17 3.11
N TYR A 179 8.60 -1.07 3.50
CA TYR A 179 9.21 0.23 3.81
C TYR A 179 9.28 1.13 2.57
N ARG A 180 9.63 0.57 1.40
CA ARG A 180 9.63 1.34 0.16
C ARG A 180 8.23 1.82 -0.21
N MET A 181 7.21 0.98 -0.04
CA MET A 181 5.81 1.34 -0.26
C MET A 181 5.41 2.54 0.59
N GLY A 182 5.66 2.48 1.90
CA GLY A 182 5.37 3.59 2.80
C GLY A 182 6.10 4.88 2.38
N GLY A 183 7.37 4.77 1.96
CA GLY A 183 8.14 5.90 1.45
C GLY A 183 7.59 6.51 0.15
N ILE A 184 7.18 5.69 -0.81
CA ILE A 184 6.57 6.15 -2.06
C ILE A 184 5.26 6.90 -1.78
N VAL A 185 4.38 6.30 -0.98
CA VAL A 185 3.09 6.91 -0.60
C VAL A 185 3.33 8.22 0.15
N ARG A 186 4.29 8.24 1.08
CA ARG A 186 4.68 9.46 1.82
C ARG A 186 5.10 10.59 0.89
N ASN A 187 5.94 10.29 -0.09
CA ASN A 187 6.46 11.30 -1.01
C ASN A 187 5.38 11.86 -1.93
N ILE A 188 4.48 11.00 -2.42
CA ILE A 188 3.33 11.41 -3.25
C ILE A 188 2.39 12.31 -2.45
N LEU A 189 1.96 11.86 -1.27
CA LEU A 189 1.06 12.63 -0.41
C LEU A 189 1.68 13.96 0.02
N TRP A 190 2.98 13.99 0.34
CA TRP A 190 3.70 15.22 0.64
C TRP A 190 3.60 16.22 -0.51
N ARG A 191 3.90 15.80 -1.75
CA ARG A 191 3.79 16.68 -2.92
C ARG A 191 2.37 17.21 -3.11
N TRP A 192 1.37 16.33 -3.09
CA TRP A 192 -0.04 16.74 -3.23
C TRP A 192 -0.49 17.68 -2.11
N SER A 193 0.04 17.52 -0.90
CA SER A 193 -0.21 18.41 0.23
C SER A 193 0.40 19.79 0.00
N GLN A 194 1.67 19.86 -0.43
CA GLN A 194 2.34 21.13 -0.73
C GLN A 194 1.69 21.87 -1.90
N GLU A 195 1.19 21.17 -2.92
CA GLU A 195 0.46 21.77 -4.04
C GLU A 195 -0.86 22.39 -3.61
N ARG A 196 -1.57 21.76 -2.66
CA ARG A 196 -2.83 22.29 -2.11
C ARG A 196 -2.66 23.54 -1.25
N VAL A 197 -1.46 23.78 -0.72
CA VAL A 197 -1.13 24.98 0.07
C VAL A 197 -0.70 26.15 -0.83
N LYS A 198 -0.34 25.89 -2.08
CA LYS A 198 0.09 26.91 -3.05
C LYS A 198 -1.06 27.53 -3.85
N ILE A 199 -2.30 27.08 -3.63
CA ILE A 199 -3.54 27.61 -4.22
C ILE A 199 -4.23 28.44 -3.16
#